data_AF-A0A8J6UHG8-F1
#
_entry.id   AF-A0A8J6UHG8-F1
#
_cell.length_a   1.000
_cell.length_b   1.000
_cell.length_c   1.000
_cell.angle_alpha   90.00
_cell.angle_beta   90.00
_cell.angle_gamma   90.00
#
_symmetry.space_group_name_H-M   'P 1'
#
loop_
_entity.id
_entity.type
_entity.pdbx_description
1 polymer ?
#
loop_
_entity_poly.entity_id
_entity_poly.type
_entity_poly.pdbx_seq_one_letter_code
_entity_poly.pdbx_strand_id
1 'polypeptide(L)'
;MTVTSVEEKPEFISWLQRQIEVSQGITFARFMELALYHPDYGYYTSARTRIGKEGDFFTSSSVHSCFGHLIARQLEQMWQLLGRGDFVVAEQGAGEGHLAVDVLDAIKEDFPACYQSLTYRIVEISPDARQRQQEALHQHVAAGRVGWCALDDLAGMRGCFLSNELVDAFPVHLVQTIKGKLQEVYVVSRQNGFAEELRAPSTPQLVDYFEQIGIAPAEGNRCEVNLAARDWMTQVAGVLAEGFVLTIDYGYLAKDLYAPERHGGTLLCYHKHQTNEDPYRHIGCQDMTAHVDFTALQQVGKENGLEPLYFGHQYQFLMGLGFIELLMQMQSRETDPRKAQALRMSMKRLILPEAGMGESFKVLIQGKNVGQPELLCGRRIQDIPLPATGLI
;
A
#
# COMPACT_ATOMS: atom_id res chain seq x y z
N MET A 1 21.48 -6.60 22.01
CA MET A 1 20.77 -5.42 22.53
C MET A 1 19.45 -5.93 23.10
N THR A 2 19.16 -5.60 24.35
CA THR A 2 17.91 -5.98 25.04
C THR A 2 16.72 -5.39 24.30
N VAL A 3 15.87 -6.24 23.76
CA VAL A 3 14.62 -5.90 23.07
C VAL A 3 13.65 -5.35 24.11
N THR A 4 13.42 -4.04 24.12
CA THR A 4 12.39 -3.40 24.95
C THR A 4 11.03 -3.76 24.36
N SER A 5 10.18 -4.43 25.14
CA SER A 5 8.78 -4.64 24.80
C SER A 5 8.12 -3.28 24.52
N VAL A 6 7.46 -3.18 23.38
CA VAL A 6 6.72 -1.99 22.96
C VAL A 6 5.43 -1.94 23.78
N GLU A 7 5.46 -1.17 24.86
CA GLU A 7 4.29 -0.90 25.69
C GLU A 7 3.72 0.48 25.32
N GLU A 8 2.40 0.62 25.47
CA GLU A 8 1.75 1.92 25.37
C GLU A 8 2.43 2.91 26.32
N LYS A 9 2.74 4.09 25.81
CA LYS A 9 3.38 5.14 26.61
C LYS A 9 2.29 5.96 27.32
N PRO A 10 2.18 5.90 28.66
CA PRO A 10 1.11 6.59 29.39
C PRO A 10 1.10 8.11 29.15
N GLU A 11 2.28 8.70 28.92
CA GLU A 11 2.43 10.10 28.58
C GLU A 11 1.79 10.46 27.23
N PHE A 12 1.84 9.55 26.24
CA PHE A 12 1.19 9.76 24.95
C PHE A 12 -0.32 9.72 25.08
N ILE A 13 -0.85 8.75 25.83
CA ILE A 13 -2.29 8.63 26.09
C ILE A 13 -2.81 9.89 26.81
N SER A 14 -2.11 10.33 27.84
CA SER A 14 -2.47 11.54 28.60
C SER A 14 -2.44 12.80 27.73
N TRP A 15 -1.42 12.91 26.87
CA TRP A 15 -1.31 14.00 25.91
C TRP A 15 -2.48 13.98 24.92
N LEU A 16 -2.81 12.81 24.36
CA LEU A 16 -3.89 12.64 23.39
C LEU A 16 -5.25 12.97 24.00
N GLN A 17 -5.53 12.47 25.22
CA GLN A 17 -6.74 12.81 25.97
C GLN A 17 -6.90 14.32 26.11
N ARG A 18 -5.83 15.02 26.50
CA ARG A 18 -5.85 16.49 26.63
C ARG A 18 -6.13 17.20 25.31
N GLN A 19 -5.55 16.73 24.20
CA GLN A 19 -5.84 17.31 22.86
C GLN A 19 -7.32 17.17 22.51
N ILE A 20 -7.90 16.01 22.79
CA ILE A 20 -9.30 15.70 22.52
C ILE A 20 -10.23 16.52 23.41
N GLU A 21 -9.91 16.67 24.71
CA GLU A 21 -10.68 17.49 25.64
C GLU A 21 -10.72 18.96 25.22
N VAL A 22 -9.56 19.54 24.85
CA VAL A 22 -9.47 20.94 24.40
C VAL A 22 -10.28 21.16 23.12
N SER A 23 -10.26 20.19 22.20
CA SER A 23 -11.00 20.25 20.93
C SER A 23 -12.47 19.85 21.06
N GLN A 24 -12.90 19.42 22.25
CA GLN A 24 -14.21 18.82 22.52
C GLN A 24 -14.53 17.61 21.61
N GLY A 25 -13.50 16.85 21.21
CA GLY A 25 -13.60 15.78 20.24
C GLY A 25 -12.79 16.06 18.97
N ILE A 26 -12.18 15.02 18.40
CA ILE A 26 -11.49 15.08 17.11
C ILE A 26 -12.11 14.06 16.15
N THR A 27 -11.96 14.26 14.84
CA THR A 27 -12.38 13.24 13.86
C THR A 27 -11.58 11.96 14.05
N PHE A 28 -12.13 10.81 13.63
CA PHE A 28 -11.34 9.58 13.62
C PHE A 28 -10.09 9.69 12.75
N ALA A 29 -10.15 10.41 11.62
CA ALA A 29 -8.99 10.66 10.77
C ALA A 29 -7.85 11.31 11.56
N ARG A 30 -8.14 12.35 12.36
CA ARG A 30 -7.11 13.01 13.18
C ARG A 30 -6.60 12.09 14.30
N PHE A 31 -7.45 11.26 14.88
CA PHE A 31 -7.03 10.27 15.87
C PHE A 31 -6.07 9.24 15.24
N MET A 32 -6.44 8.66 14.11
CA MET A 32 -5.65 7.68 13.37
C MET A 32 -4.30 8.28 12.93
N GLU A 33 -4.29 9.51 12.42
CA GLU A 33 -3.07 10.25 12.07
C GLU A 33 -2.10 10.36 13.26
N LEU A 34 -2.61 10.76 14.44
CA LEU A 34 -1.78 10.88 15.64
C LEU A 34 -1.26 9.51 16.11
N ALA A 35 -2.11 8.49 16.12
CA ALA A 35 -1.71 7.15 16.53
C ALA A 35 -0.68 6.52 15.56
N LEU A 36 -0.78 6.79 14.27
CA LEU A 36 0.11 6.20 13.27
C LEU A 36 1.37 7.04 13.01
N TYR A 37 1.27 8.36 13.01
CA TYR A 37 2.31 9.25 12.47
C TYR A 37 2.77 10.36 13.42
N HIS A 38 2.34 10.38 14.69
CA HIS A 38 2.88 11.36 15.64
C HIS A 38 4.42 11.26 15.69
N PRO A 39 5.19 12.36 15.56
CA PRO A 39 6.65 12.30 15.40
C PRO A 39 7.37 11.41 16.43
N ASP A 40 6.97 11.50 17.70
CA ASP A 40 7.62 10.76 18.80
C ASP A 40 6.95 9.42 19.18
N TYR A 41 5.67 9.24 18.83
CA TYR A 41 4.81 8.20 19.42
C TYR A 41 4.07 7.35 18.39
N GLY A 42 3.99 7.82 17.14
CA GLY A 42 3.28 7.17 16.07
C GLY A 42 3.86 5.79 15.76
N TYR A 43 2.98 4.89 15.34
CA TYR A 43 3.35 3.54 14.91
C TYR A 43 4.45 3.56 13.83
N TYR A 44 4.33 4.41 12.80
CA TYR A 44 5.24 4.50 11.66
C TYR A 44 6.45 5.44 11.86
N THR A 45 6.48 6.27 12.89
CA THR A 45 7.56 7.25 13.13
C THR A 45 8.48 6.85 14.28
N SER A 46 7.96 6.19 15.32
CA SER A 46 8.77 5.81 16.49
C SER A 46 9.70 4.62 16.22
N ALA A 47 10.97 4.73 16.63
CA ALA A 47 12.00 3.71 16.37
C ALA A 47 11.64 2.35 16.98
N ARG A 48 11.33 1.36 16.13
CA ARG A 48 10.88 0.00 16.51
C ARG A 48 11.19 -0.99 15.39
N THR A 49 11.46 -2.24 15.75
CA THR A 49 11.45 -3.36 14.80
C THR A 49 9.99 -3.72 14.50
N ARG A 50 9.54 -3.54 13.24
CA ARG A 50 8.10 -3.62 12.89
C ARG A 50 7.71 -4.82 12.04
N ILE A 51 8.65 -5.39 11.27
CA ILE A 51 8.39 -6.41 10.25
C ILE A 51 9.33 -7.60 10.45
N GLY A 52 8.80 -8.83 10.37
CA GLY A 52 9.57 -10.08 10.52
C GLY A 52 8.91 -11.10 11.45
N LYS A 53 9.62 -12.18 11.83
CA LYS A 53 9.14 -13.23 12.77
C LYS A 53 8.72 -12.70 14.15
N GLU A 54 9.10 -11.47 14.50
CA GLU A 54 8.73 -10.76 15.73
C GLU A 54 7.99 -9.43 15.45
N GLY A 55 7.61 -9.14 14.20
CA GLY A 55 6.85 -7.94 13.80
C GLY A 55 5.33 -8.15 13.85
N ASP A 56 4.54 -7.19 13.38
CA ASP A 56 3.08 -7.30 13.42
C ASP A 56 2.50 -8.03 12.19
N PHE A 57 3.18 -7.97 11.04
CA PHE A 57 2.66 -8.46 9.75
C PHE A 57 3.66 -9.26 8.91
N PHE A 58 3.11 -10.02 7.95
CA PHE A 58 3.80 -10.48 6.76
C PHE A 58 3.31 -9.63 5.57
N THR A 59 4.15 -8.76 5.00
CA THR A 59 3.83 -8.05 3.74
C THR A 59 4.14 -8.95 2.54
N SER A 60 3.56 -8.67 1.38
CA SER A 60 3.82 -9.40 0.12
C SER A 60 5.33 -9.47 -0.21
N SER A 61 6.07 -8.39 0.08
CA SER A 61 7.54 -8.29 -0.04
C SER A 61 8.33 -9.21 0.91
N SER A 62 7.71 -9.73 1.97
CA SER A 62 8.37 -10.61 2.95
C SER A 62 8.20 -12.11 2.63
N VAL A 63 7.36 -12.45 1.64
CA VAL A 63 6.94 -13.84 1.38
C VAL A 63 7.90 -14.56 0.42
N HIS A 64 8.48 -13.87 -0.57
CA HIS A 64 9.59 -14.37 -1.39
C HIS A 64 10.05 -13.30 -2.40
N SER A 65 11.32 -13.34 -2.82
CA SER A 65 11.89 -12.44 -3.86
C SER A 65 11.17 -12.47 -5.21
N CYS A 66 10.29 -13.45 -5.44
CA CYS A 66 9.51 -13.59 -6.67
C CYS A 66 8.62 -12.40 -6.95
N PHE A 67 8.05 -11.80 -5.89
CA PHE A 67 7.21 -10.63 -6.05
C PHE A 67 8.03 -9.47 -6.66
N GLY A 68 9.19 -9.16 -6.09
CA GLY A 68 10.10 -8.15 -6.65
C GLY A 68 10.59 -8.46 -8.06
N HIS A 69 10.87 -9.73 -8.39
CA HIS A 69 11.23 -10.12 -9.78
C HIS A 69 10.10 -9.87 -10.78
N LEU A 70 8.85 -10.10 -10.40
CA LEU A 70 7.71 -9.83 -11.28
C LEU A 70 7.48 -8.33 -11.43
N ILE A 71 7.58 -7.56 -10.35
CA ILE A 71 7.54 -6.09 -10.41
C ILE A 71 8.68 -5.56 -11.30
N ALA A 72 9.89 -6.10 -11.19
CA ALA A 72 11.02 -5.78 -12.07
C ALA A 72 10.70 -5.98 -13.55
N ARG A 73 10.01 -7.08 -13.93
CA ARG A 73 9.54 -7.28 -15.32
C ARG A 73 8.56 -6.20 -15.77
N GLN A 74 7.63 -5.81 -14.91
CA GLN A 74 6.68 -4.75 -15.24
C GLN A 74 7.36 -3.38 -15.40
N LEU A 75 8.30 -3.07 -14.51
CA LEU A 75 9.09 -1.84 -14.56
C LEU A 75 9.99 -1.79 -15.81
N GLU A 76 10.59 -2.92 -16.18
CA GLU A 76 11.38 -3.03 -17.41
C GLU A 76 10.51 -2.78 -18.64
N GLN A 77 9.31 -3.38 -18.71
CA GLN A 77 8.38 -3.11 -19.80
C GLN A 77 8.01 -1.62 -19.87
N MET A 78 7.72 -0.99 -18.72
CA MET A 78 7.41 0.44 -18.65
C MET A 78 8.59 1.30 -19.15
N TRP A 79 9.82 0.94 -18.80
CA TRP A 79 11.04 1.58 -19.34
C TRP A 79 11.14 1.44 -20.86
N GLN A 80 10.84 0.26 -21.41
CA GLN A 80 10.81 0.06 -22.86
C GLN A 80 9.75 0.93 -23.55
N LEU A 81 8.54 0.97 -22.98
CA LEU A 81 7.43 1.78 -23.49
C LEU A 81 7.76 3.29 -23.46
N LEU A 82 8.57 3.71 -22.51
CA LEU A 82 9.10 5.08 -22.42
C LEU A 82 10.34 5.32 -23.29
N GLY A 83 10.69 4.40 -24.20
CA GLY A 83 11.76 4.62 -25.19
C GLY A 83 13.17 4.32 -24.69
N ARG A 84 13.32 3.60 -23.57
CA ARG A 84 14.61 3.12 -23.05
C ARG A 84 15.61 4.21 -22.63
N GLY A 85 15.12 5.41 -22.30
CA GLY A 85 15.93 6.51 -21.76
C GLY A 85 16.08 6.45 -20.24
N ASP A 86 16.41 7.60 -19.64
CA ASP A 86 16.43 7.79 -18.19
C ASP A 86 15.06 7.43 -17.58
N PHE A 87 15.09 6.68 -16.48
CA PHE A 87 13.90 6.12 -15.86
C PHE A 87 13.95 6.22 -14.35
N VAL A 88 13.03 6.99 -13.78
CA VAL A 88 12.91 7.14 -12.34
C VAL A 88 11.86 6.16 -11.82
N VAL A 89 12.25 5.28 -10.91
CA VAL A 89 11.30 4.53 -10.08
C VAL A 89 11.21 5.22 -8.73
N ALA A 90 10.07 5.83 -8.43
CA ALA A 90 9.82 6.44 -7.14
C ALA A 90 8.97 5.50 -6.29
N GLU A 91 9.45 5.06 -5.13
CA GLU A 91 8.67 4.24 -4.19
C GLU A 91 8.38 5.07 -2.93
N GLN A 92 7.10 5.21 -2.59
CA GLN A 92 6.69 5.85 -1.34
C GLN A 92 6.31 4.78 -0.31
N GLY A 93 6.86 4.89 0.89
CA GLY A 93 6.63 3.93 1.98
C GLY A 93 7.26 2.56 1.70
N ALA A 94 8.55 2.53 1.37
CA ALA A 94 9.27 1.29 1.04
C ALA A 94 9.45 0.30 2.23
N GLY A 95 8.89 0.61 3.41
CA GLY A 95 8.99 -0.23 4.61
C GLY A 95 10.44 -0.50 5.00
N GLU A 96 10.83 -1.78 5.06
CA GLU A 96 12.23 -2.20 5.31
C GLU A 96 13.14 -2.10 4.08
N GLY A 97 12.61 -1.76 2.91
CA GLY A 97 13.33 -1.74 1.63
C GLY A 97 13.47 -3.11 0.97
N HIS A 98 12.83 -4.17 1.49
CA HIS A 98 12.91 -5.52 0.90
C HIS A 98 12.43 -5.58 -0.55
N LEU A 99 11.30 -4.92 -0.85
CA LEU A 99 10.79 -4.85 -2.22
C LEU A 99 11.79 -4.15 -3.15
N ALA A 100 12.32 -3.00 -2.73
CA ALA A 100 13.33 -2.25 -3.48
C ALA A 100 14.58 -3.11 -3.76
N VAL A 101 15.06 -3.86 -2.77
CA VAL A 101 16.20 -4.79 -2.94
C VAL A 101 15.86 -5.84 -4.00
N ASP A 102 14.75 -6.56 -3.84
CA ASP A 102 14.38 -7.63 -4.76
C ASP A 102 14.16 -7.12 -6.20
N VAL A 103 13.55 -5.94 -6.35
CA VAL A 103 13.35 -5.29 -7.64
C VAL A 103 14.68 -4.89 -8.28
N LEU A 104 15.56 -4.23 -7.53
CA LEU A 104 16.82 -3.73 -8.07
C LEU A 104 17.81 -4.85 -8.39
N ASP A 105 17.86 -5.90 -7.56
CA ASP A 105 18.66 -7.09 -7.83
C ASP A 105 18.16 -7.80 -9.09
N ALA A 106 16.84 -8.00 -9.22
CA ALA A 106 16.26 -8.61 -10.41
C ALA A 106 16.51 -7.77 -11.68
N ILE A 107 16.32 -6.44 -11.63
CA ILE A 107 16.61 -5.56 -12.78
C ILE A 107 18.11 -5.60 -13.13
N LYS A 108 18.99 -5.65 -12.14
CA LYS A 108 20.44 -5.73 -12.37
C LYS A 108 20.87 -7.04 -13.02
N GLU A 109 20.30 -8.16 -12.58
CA GLU A 109 20.61 -9.50 -13.11
C GLU A 109 19.99 -9.71 -14.50
N ASP A 110 18.68 -9.51 -14.63
CA ASP A 110 17.92 -9.88 -15.83
C ASP A 110 17.94 -8.77 -16.90
N PHE A 111 18.06 -7.51 -16.50
CA PHE A 111 17.85 -6.34 -17.36
C PHE A 111 18.93 -5.25 -17.22
N PRO A 112 20.23 -5.58 -17.43
CA PRO A 112 21.34 -4.68 -17.11
C PRO A 112 21.30 -3.33 -17.85
N ALA A 113 20.71 -3.26 -19.04
CA ALA A 113 20.51 -2.00 -19.77
C ALA A 113 19.47 -1.08 -19.08
N CYS A 114 18.40 -1.66 -18.55
CA CYS A 114 17.42 -0.93 -17.74
C CYS A 114 18.08 -0.43 -16.45
N TYR A 115 18.82 -1.31 -15.74
CA TYR A 115 19.52 -0.95 -14.50
C TYR A 115 20.46 0.26 -14.68
N GLN A 116 21.16 0.34 -15.83
CA GLN A 116 22.06 1.45 -16.14
C GLN A 116 21.36 2.80 -16.35
N SER A 117 20.08 2.78 -16.72
CA SER A 117 19.27 3.99 -16.97
C SER A 117 18.32 4.30 -15.80
N LEU A 118 18.19 3.37 -14.85
CA LEU A 118 17.29 3.48 -13.72
C LEU A 118 17.91 4.29 -12.58
N THR A 119 17.10 5.17 -11.99
CA THR A 119 17.32 5.79 -10.68
C THR A 119 16.14 5.49 -9.77
N TYR A 120 16.39 4.86 -8.63
CA TYR A 120 15.40 4.54 -7.62
C TYR A 120 15.35 5.65 -6.55
N ARG A 121 14.17 6.18 -6.28
CA ARG A 121 13.95 7.26 -5.32
C ARG A 121 12.95 6.81 -4.26
N ILE A 122 13.37 6.78 -3.01
CA ILE A 122 12.50 6.39 -1.89
C ILE A 122 11.98 7.65 -1.18
N VAL A 123 10.66 7.77 -1.06
CA VAL A 123 9.98 8.79 -0.26
C VAL A 123 9.61 8.15 1.08
N GLU A 124 10.34 8.52 2.14
CA GLU A 124 10.23 7.93 3.47
C GLU A 124 10.17 9.02 4.54
N ILE A 125 9.17 8.94 5.42
CA ILE A 125 8.95 9.88 6.52
C ILE A 125 9.67 9.47 7.80
N SER A 126 9.95 8.18 7.96
CA SER A 126 10.59 7.61 9.14
C SER A 126 12.12 7.65 9.01
N PRO A 127 12.82 8.40 9.88
CA PRO A 127 14.29 8.40 9.88
C PRO A 127 14.89 7.01 10.18
N ASP A 128 14.21 6.23 11.01
CA ASP A 128 14.61 4.88 11.39
C ASP A 128 14.43 3.88 10.23
N ALA A 129 13.30 3.92 9.52
CA ALA A 129 13.12 3.11 8.31
C ALA A 129 14.14 3.49 7.23
N ARG A 130 14.40 4.80 7.04
CA ARG A 130 15.42 5.30 6.12
C ARG A 130 16.81 4.73 6.41
N GLN A 131 17.20 4.64 7.68
CA GLN A 131 18.49 4.04 8.04
C GLN A 131 18.53 2.55 7.68
N ARG A 132 17.49 1.78 8.03
CA ARG A 132 17.42 0.34 7.71
C ARG A 132 17.42 0.08 6.20
N GLN A 133 16.69 0.89 5.44
CA GLN A 133 16.68 0.86 3.98
C GLN A 133 18.08 1.16 3.40
N GLN A 134 18.82 2.12 3.96
CA GLN A 134 20.20 2.42 3.53
C GLN A 134 21.15 1.24 3.74
N GLU A 135 21.01 0.55 4.87
CA GLU A 135 21.79 -0.66 5.18
C GLU A 135 21.43 -1.80 4.22
N ALA A 136 20.14 -2.04 4.01
CA ALA A 136 19.64 -3.08 3.09
C ALA A 136 20.09 -2.82 1.63
N LEU A 137 20.00 -1.58 1.17
CA LEU A 137 20.27 -1.17 -0.22
C LEU A 137 21.72 -0.70 -0.47
N HIS A 138 22.64 -0.94 0.48
CA HIS A 138 23.99 -0.38 0.45
C HIS A 138 24.73 -0.59 -0.88
N GLN A 139 24.54 -1.73 -1.55
CA GLN A 139 25.17 -2.02 -2.85
C GLN A 139 24.66 -1.10 -3.96
N HIS A 140 23.35 -0.83 -4.01
CA HIS A 140 22.75 0.05 -5.02
C HIS A 140 22.96 1.53 -4.69
N VAL A 141 23.05 1.88 -3.41
CA VAL A 141 23.47 3.21 -2.95
C VAL A 141 24.91 3.50 -3.40
N ALA A 142 25.83 2.55 -3.17
CA ALA A 142 27.23 2.68 -3.60
C ALA A 142 27.36 2.78 -5.13
N ALA A 143 26.45 2.14 -5.87
CA ALA A 143 26.36 2.24 -7.33
C ALA A 143 25.70 3.54 -7.84
N GLY A 144 25.27 4.44 -6.95
CA GLY A 144 24.59 5.69 -7.31
C GLY A 144 23.18 5.49 -7.88
N ARG A 145 22.56 4.34 -7.62
CA ARG A 145 21.25 3.97 -8.19
C ARG A 145 20.07 4.24 -7.27
N VAL A 146 20.31 4.43 -5.97
CA VAL A 146 19.27 4.66 -4.97
C VAL A 146 19.53 5.96 -4.23
N GLY A 147 18.47 6.74 -4.00
CA GLY A 147 18.49 7.90 -3.11
C GLY A 147 17.15 8.09 -2.41
N TRP A 148 17.16 8.90 -1.35
CA TRP A 148 15.96 9.29 -0.61
C TRP A 148 15.67 10.76 -0.87
N CYS A 149 14.40 11.11 -1.04
CA CYS A 149 13.96 12.47 -1.34
C CYS A 149 12.58 12.76 -0.77
N ALA A 150 12.18 14.04 -0.78
CA ALA A 150 10.80 14.42 -0.59
C ALA A 150 9.98 14.14 -1.86
N LEU A 151 8.65 14.13 -1.75
CA LEU A 151 7.77 13.96 -2.89
C LEU A 151 7.97 15.08 -3.93
N ASP A 152 8.11 16.33 -3.47
CA ASP A 152 8.28 17.50 -4.34
C ASP A 152 9.59 17.46 -5.17
N ASP A 153 10.62 16.75 -4.68
CA ASP A 153 11.88 16.57 -5.42
C ASP A 153 11.69 15.73 -6.70
N LEU A 154 10.54 15.04 -6.83
CA LEU A 154 10.18 14.23 -7.99
C LEU A 154 9.45 15.03 -9.07
N ALA A 155 9.24 16.34 -8.88
CA ALA A 155 8.53 17.17 -9.84
C ALA A 155 9.12 17.06 -11.27
N GLY A 156 8.29 16.65 -12.22
CA GLY A 156 8.70 16.41 -13.60
C GLY A 156 9.29 15.03 -13.86
N MET A 157 9.14 14.06 -12.94
CA MET A 157 9.71 12.72 -13.12
C MET A 157 9.17 12.03 -14.38
N ARG A 158 10.05 11.29 -15.05
CA ARG A 158 9.72 10.36 -16.12
C ARG A 158 10.00 8.93 -15.62
N GLY A 159 8.98 8.09 -15.54
CA GLY A 159 9.17 6.70 -15.13
C GLY A 159 7.97 6.06 -14.46
N CYS A 160 8.15 5.47 -13.27
CA CYS A 160 7.07 4.80 -12.53
C CYS A 160 7.05 5.25 -11.07
N PHE A 161 5.88 5.68 -10.60
CA PHE A 161 5.60 5.87 -9.18
C PHE A 161 4.97 4.59 -8.62
N LEU A 162 5.63 3.96 -7.66
CA LEU A 162 5.26 2.70 -7.03
C LEU A 162 4.78 2.94 -5.60
N SER A 163 3.65 2.32 -5.26
CA SER A 163 3.17 2.21 -3.88
C SER A 163 2.68 0.79 -3.62
N ASN A 164 3.18 0.15 -2.57
CA ASN A 164 2.76 -1.18 -2.14
C ASN A 164 2.38 -1.15 -0.66
N GLU A 165 1.12 -1.43 -0.32
CA GLU A 165 0.61 -1.41 1.06
C GLU A 165 0.93 -0.05 1.73
N LEU A 166 0.46 1.03 1.10
CA LEU A 166 0.73 2.42 1.52
C LEU A 166 -0.57 3.15 1.85
N VAL A 167 -1.56 3.01 0.96
CA VAL A 167 -2.77 3.85 0.98
C VAL A 167 -3.73 3.35 2.05
N ASP A 168 -3.68 2.05 2.38
CA ASP A 168 -4.45 1.46 3.47
C ASP A 168 -4.13 2.05 4.86
N ALA A 169 -2.89 2.49 5.07
CA ALA A 169 -2.43 3.11 6.30
C ALA A 169 -2.77 4.61 6.41
N PHE A 170 -3.30 5.22 5.34
CA PHE A 170 -3.65 6.64 5.39
C PHE A 170 -4.82 6.91 6.35
N PRO A 171 -4.82 8.05 7.05
CA PRO A 171 -5.89 8.37 7.98
C PRO A 171 -7.25 8.50 7.28
N VAL A 172 -8.23 7.73 7.75
CA VAL A 172 -9.59 7.72 7.19
C VAL A 172 -10.60 8.42 8.09
N HIS A 173 -11.60 9.04 7.50
CA HIS A 173 -12.79 9.46 8.23
C HIS A 173 -13.75 8.28 8.37
N LEU A 174 -14.32 8.10 9.56
CA LEU A 174 -15.36 7.10 9.78
C LEU A 174 -16.71 7.79 9.74
N VAL A 175 -17.59 7.31 8.88
CA VAL A 175 -18.92 7.90 8.67
C VAL A 175 -20.00 6.83 8.78
N GLN A 176 -21.19 7.26 9.18
CA GLN A 176 -22.36 6.40 9.30
C GLN A 176 -23.61 7.10 8.78
N THR A 177 -24.42 6.40 7.99
CA THR A 177 -25.72 6.92 7.54
C THR A 177 -26.77 6.70 8.63
N ILE A 178 -27.32 7.79 9.18
CA ILE A 178 -28.39 7.77 10.19
C ILE A 178 -29.54 8.65 9.74
N LYS A 179 -30.75 8.10 9.68
CA LYS A 179 -31.97 8.75 9.20
C LYS A 179 -31.78 9.40 7.84
N GLY A 180 -31.08 8.71 6.93
CA GLY A 180 -30.76 9.17 5.58
C GLY A 180 -29.75 10.33 5.52
N LYS A 181 -29.02 10.61 6.61
CA LYS A 181 -27.97 11.63 6.65
C LYS A 181 -26.62 11.01 7.00
N LEU A 182 -25.58 11.45 6.30
CA LEU A 182 -24.21 11.10 6.66
C LEU A 182 -23.84 11.82 7.96
N GLN A 183 -23.41 11.05 8.96
CA GLN A 183 -22.81 11.55 10.19
C GLN A 183 -21.37 11.05 10.27
N GLU A 184 -20.50 11.84 10.90
CA GLU A 184 -19.11 11.47 11.11
C GLU A 184 -18.87 11.06 12.56
N VAL A 185 -17.99 10.07 12.73
CA VAL A 185 -17.50 9.60 14.03
C VAL A 185 -16.41 10.54 14.54
N TYR A 186 -16.67 11.11 15.71
CA TYR A 186 -15.70 11.86 16.50
C TYR A 186 -15.24 11.03 17.70
N VAL A 187 -13.92 11.02 17.92
CA VAL A 187 -13.31 10.44 19.12
C VAL A 187 -13.33 11.49 20.23
N VAL A 188 -13.93 11.13 21.36
CA VAL A 188 -14.04 11.97 22.56
C VAL A 188 -13.38 11.31 23.76
N SER A 189 -12.87 12.12 24.68
CA SER A 189 -12.33 11.62 25.95
C SER A 189 -13.44 11.43 26.99
N ARG A 190 -13.35 10.35 27.76
CA ARG A 190 -14.24 9.98 28.87
C ARG A 190 -13.41 9.44 30.04
N GLN A 191 -14.02 9.34 31.22
CA GLN A 191 -13.34 8.86 32.44
C GLN A 191 -12.65 7.49 32.29
N ASN A 192 -13.16 6.63 31.40
CA ASN A 192 -12.63 5.27 31.18
C ASN A 192 -11.87 5.11 29.85
N GLY A 193 -11.42 6.21 29.22
CA GLY A 193 -10.67 6.16 27.95
C GLY A 193 -11.30 6.97 26.84
N PHE A 194 -11.30 6.41 25.63
CA PHE A 194 -11.88 7.05 24.45
C PHE A 194 -13.28 6.49 24.15
N ALA A 195 -14.14 7.32 23.57
CA ALA A 195 -15.47 6.93 23.12
C ALA A 195 -15.79 7.60 21.77
N GLU A 196 -16.82 7.11 21.09
CA GLU A 196 -17.28 7.64 19.81
C GLU A 196 -18.56 8.48 19.98
N GLU A 197 -18.65 9.57 19.24
CA GLU A 197 -19.88 10.35 19.06
C GLU A 197 -20.15 10.59 17.58
N LEU A 198 -21.40 10.41 17.16
CA LEU A 198 -21.84 10.79 15.82
C LEU A 198 -22.20 12.27 15.77
N ARG A 199 -21.57 13.01 14.86
CA ARG A 199 -21.79 14.45 14.65
C ARG A 199 -21.99 14.75 13.17
N ALA A 200 -22.28 16.01 12.84
CA ALA A 200 -22.28 16.44 11.45
C ALA A 200 -20.88 16.27 10.83
N PRO A 201 -20.77 16.02 9.52
CA PRO A 201 -19.49 15.94 8.83
C PRO A 201 -18.61 17.17 9.10
N SER A 202 -17.34 16.94 9.39
CA SER A 202 -16.32 17.96 9.66
C SER A 202 -15.97 18.80 8.43
N THR A 203 -16.20 18.26 7.24
CA THR A 203 -15.95 18.91 5.94
C THR A 203 -17.01 18.50 4.93
N PRO A 204 -17.44 19.40 4.01
CA PRO A 204 -18.35 19.04 2.92
C PRO A 204 -17.77 17.97 1.98
N GLN A 205 -16.44 17.83 1.93
CA GLN A 205 -15.75 16.83 1.09
C GLN A 205 -16.21 15.40 1.36
N LEU A 206 -16.68 15.08 2.58
CA LEU A 206 -17.22 13.74 2.89
C LEU A 206 -18.52 13.44 2.15
N VAL A 207 -19.36 14.46 1.95
CA VAL A 207 -20.60 14.32 1.17
C VAL A 207 -20.25 14.30 -0.32
N ASP A 208 -19.41 15.24 -0.76
CA ASP A 208 -18.94 15.33 -2.16
C ASP A 208 -18.27 14.03 -2.62
N TYR A 209 -17.58 13.33 -1.72
CA TYR A 209 -16.96 12.03 -1.99
C TYR A 209 -17.97 11.02 -2.55
N PHE A 210 -19.10 10.84 -1.86
CA PHE A 210 -20.15 9.90 -2.24
C PHE A 210 -20.91 10.35 -3.49
N GLU A 211 -21.12 11.66 -3.64
CA GLU A 211 -21.74 12.23 -4.83
C GLU A 211 -20.90 11.99 -6.09
N GLN A 212 -19.57 12.14 -5.97
CA GLN A 212 -18.64 11.98 -7.09
C GLN A 212 -18.48 10.54 -7.55
N ILE A 213 -18.39 9.59 -6.62
CA ILE A 213 -18.34 8.16 -6.97
C ILE A 213 -19.71 7.59 -7.36
N GLY A 214 -20.80 8.35 -7.13
CA GLY A 214 -22.17 8.00 -7.51
C GLY A 214 -22.80 6.90 -6.65
N ILE A 215 -22.37 6.77 -5.39
CA ILE A 215 -22.85 5.74 -4.44
C ILE A 215 -23.13 6.38 -3.09
N ALA A 216 -24.24 5.99 -2.46
CA ALA A 216 -24.57 6.39 -1.10
C ALA A 216 -24.54 5.16 -0.17
N PRO A 217 -23.90 5.22 1.01
CA PRO A 217 -23.93 4.12 1.97
C PRO A 217 -25.35 3.88 2.49
N ALA A 218 -25.73 2.62 2.64
CA ALA A 218 -27.05 2.24 3.16
C ALA A 218 -27.28 2.74 4.60
N GLU A 219 -28.55 2.90 4.98
CA GLU A 219 -28.93 3.28 6.35
C GLU A 219 -28.31 2.32 7.37
N GLY A 220 -27.67 2.88 8.40
CA GLY A 220 -26.98 2.14 9.45
C GLY A 220 -25.54 1.71 9.10
N ASN A 221 -25.14 1.69 7.82
CA ASN A 221 -23.79 1.29 7.44
C ASN A 221 -22.77 2.30 7.93
N ARG A 222 -21.69 1.77 8.52
CA ARG A 222 -20.49 2.48 8.89
C ARG A 222 -19.41 2.19 7.86
N CYS A 223 -18.71 3.22 7.39
CA CYS A 223 -17.70 3.05 6.36
C CYS A 223 -16.57 4.08 6.49
N GLU A 224 -15.46 3.78 5.81
CA GLU A 224 -14.28 4.61 5.72
C GLU A 224 -14.34 5.55 4.49
N VAL A 225 -13.97 6.81 4.68
CA VAL A 225 -13.73 7.78 3.60
C VAL A 225 -12.29 8.27 3.70
N ASN A 226 -11.48 7.89 2.71
CA ASN A 226 -10.05 8.21 2.69
C ASN A 226 -9.80 9.48 1.85
N LEU A 227 -9.98 10.65 2.47
CA LEU A 227 -9.68 11.94 1.81
C LEU A 227 -8.18 12.12 1.55
N ALA A 228 -7.32 11.60 2.44
CA ALA A 228 -5.86 11.65 2.29
C ALA A 228 -5.38 10.91 1.02
N ALA A 229 -6.01 9.80 0.64
CA ALA A 229 -5.70 9.09 -0.60
C ALA A 229 -5.99 9.92 -1.86
N ARG A 230 -7.01 10.78 -1.82
CA ARG A 230 -7.34 11.70 -2.92
C ARG A 230 -6.31 12.80 -3.06
N ASP A 231 -5.91 13.39 -1.94
CA ASP A 231 -4.86 14.41 -1.92
C ASP A 231 -3.53 13.81 -2.40
N TRP A 232 -3.20 12.61 -1.92
CA TRP A 232 -2.02 11.87 -2.35
C TRP A 232 -2.01 11.57 -3.85
N MET A 233 -3.11 11.04 -4.41
CA MET A 233 -3.19 10.77 -5.85
C MET A 233 -3.05 12.04 -6.69
N THR A 234 -3.59 13.17 -6.20
CA THR A 234 -3.40 14.49 -6.83
C THR A 234 -1.93 14.90 -6.83
N GLN A 235 -1.23 14.73 -5.71
CA GLN A 235 0.21 15.04 -5.61
C GLN A 235 1.06 14.14 -6.50
N VAL A 236 0.81 12.82 -6.49
CA VAL A 236 1.52 11.84 -7.35
C VAL A 236 1.31 12.17 -8.83
N ALA A 237 0.06 12.45 -9.22
CA ALA A 237 -0.24 12.88 -10.58
C ALA A 237 0.47 14.20 -10.93
N GLY A 238 0.62 15.11 -9.98
CA GLY A 238 1.30 16.40 -10.15
C GLY A 238 2.80 16.29 -10.40
N VAL A 239 3.49 15.39 -9.71
CA VAL A 239 4.94 15.21 -9.88
C VAL A 239 5.31 14.43 -11.14
N LEU A 240 4.44 13.56 -11.64
CA LEU A 240 4.68 12.76 -12.85
C LEU A 240 4.52 13.61 -14.11
N ALA A 241 5.55 13.70 -14.95
CA ALA A 241 5.46 14.33 -16.27
C ALA A 241 4.99 13.33 -17.34
N GLU A 242 5.60 12.14 -17.36
CA GLU A 242 5.28 11.06 -18.29
C GLU A 242 5.66 9.72 -17.66
N GLY A 243 4.77 8.72 -17.76
CA GLY A 243 5.03 7.41 -17.20
C GLY A 243 3.82 6.79 -16.54
N PHE A 244 4.07 6.06 -15.46
CA PHE A 244 3.09 5.18 -14.84
C PHE A 244 2.98 5.43 -13.33
N VAL A 245 1.82 5.12 -12.78
CA VAL A 245 1.58 4.96 -11.34
C VAL A 245 1.12 3.53 -11.13
N LEU A 246 1.85 2.78 -10.31
CA LEU A 246 1.57 1.39 -9.95
C LEU A 246 1.25 1.32 -8.45
N THR A 247 -0.03 1.09 -8.15
CA THR A 247 -0.53 0.97 -6.77
C THR A 247 -1.01 -0.46 -6.51
N ILE A 248 -0.45 -1.06 -5.46
CA ILE A 248 -0.76 -2.43 -5.02
C ILE A 248 -1.23 -2.33 -3.57
N ASP A 249 -2.49 -2.64 -3.33
CA ASP A 249 -3.07 -2.47 -1.99
C ASP A 249 -4.33 -3.32 -1.78
N TYR A 250 -4.76 -3.47 -0.53
CA TYR A 250 -6.02 -4.10 -0.17
C TYR A 250 -7.16 -3.16 -0.52
N GLY A 251 -8.14 -3.63 -1.29
CA GLY A 251 -9.26 -2.75 -1.60
C GLY A 251 -10.26 -3.27 -2.59
N TYR A 252 -11.21 -2.40 -2.90
CA TYR A 252 -12.33 -2.70 -3.76
C TYR A 252 -12.68 -1.48 -4.62
N LEU A 253 -13.54 -1.70 -5.62
CA LEU A 253 -14.27 -0.60 -6.24
C LEU A 253 -15.38 -0.14 -5.29
N ALA A 254 -15.79 1.13 -5.38
CA ALA A 254 -16.79 1.74 -4.50
C ALA A 254 -18.08 0.91 -4.38
N LYS A 255 -18.53 0.28 -5.46
CA LYS A 255 -19.74 -0.58 -5.47
C LYS A 255 -19.66 -1.78 -4.51
N ASP A 256 -18.45 -2.32 -4.31
CA ASP A 256 -18.20 -3.49 -3.47
C ASP A 256 -17.69 -3.05 -2.07
N LEU A 257 -17.02 -1.90 -1.99
CA LEU A 257 -16.57 -1.30 -0.74
C LEU A 257 -17.74 -0.79 0.09
N TYR A 258 -18.71 -0.11 -0.53
CA TYR A 258 -19.88 0.48 0.11
C TYR A 258 -21.17 -0.34 -0.09
N ALA A 259 -21.03 -1.61 -0.47
CA ALA A 259 -22.15 -2.53 -0.65
C ALA A 259 -23.00 -2.60 0.64
N PRO A 260 -24.34 -2.70 0.54
CA PRO A 260 -25.22 -2.75 1.71
C PRO A 260 -24.82 -3.80 2.74
N GLU A 261 -24.31 -4.96 2.29
CA GLU A 261 -23.91 -6.10 3.13
C GLU A 261 -22.66 -5.81 3.97
N ARG A 262 -21.86 -4.80 3.62
CA ARG A 262 -20.69 -4.38 4.38
C ARG A 262 -21.06 -3.34 5.43
N HIS A 263 -21.74 -3.80 6.48
CA HIS A 263 -22.29 -2.91 7.50
C HIS A 263 -21.23 -2.22 8.40
N GLY A 264 -20.11 -2.90 8.68
CA GLY A 264 -19.09 -2.47 9.64
C GLY A 264 -17.86 -1.76 9.06
N GLY A 265 -17.81 -1.59 7.73
CA GLY A 265 -16.63 -1.07 7.04
C GLY A 265 -15.52 -2.11 6.90
N THR A 266 -14.28 -1.63 6.90
CA THR A 266 -13.06 -2.40 6.65
C THR A 266 -11.90 -2.05 7.57
N LEU A 267 -12.08 -1.09 8.49
CA LEU A 267 -11.07 -0.72 9.47
C LEU A 267 -10.64 -1.94 10.29
N LEU A 268 -9.33 -2.23 10.28
CA LEU A 268 -8.76 -3.35 11.01
C LEU A 268 -7.44 -2.96 11.67
N CYS A 269 -7.28 -3.39 12.91
CA CYS A 269 -6.11 -3.12 13.73
C CYS A 269 -5.26 -4.38 13.89
N TYR A 270 -3.94 -4.20 13.95
CA TYR A 270 -3.01 -5.32 14.01
C TYR A 270 -1.92 -5.08 15.05
N HIS A 271 -1.69 -6.09 15.88
CA HIS A 271 -0.68 -6.06 16.93
C HIS A 271 -0.22 -7.48 17.24
N LYS A 272 1.10 -7.72 17.16
CA LYS A 272 1.79 -9.00 17.40
C LYS A 272 1.13 -10.18 16.69
N HIS A 273 0.90 -10.05 15.39
CA HIS A 273 0.24 -11.03 14.52
C HIS A 273 -1.21 -11.36 14.90
N GLN A 274 -1.88 -10.51 15.68
CA GLN A 274 -3.30 -10.62 16.02
C GLN A 274 -4.07 -9.44 15.43
N THR A 275 -5.25 -9.74 14.90
CA THR A 275 -6.18 -8.75 14.35
C THR A 275 -7.25 -8.40 15.38
N ASN A 276 -7.65 -7.13 15.43
CA ASN A 276 -8.80 -6.69 16.22
C ASN A 276 -9.48 -5.47 15.59
N GLU A 277 -10.71 -5.17 15.99
CA GLU A 277 -11.51 -4.06 15.44
C GLU A 277 -11.54 -2.82 16.35
N ASP A 278 -10.75 -2.81 17.44
CA ASP A 278 -10.75 -1.73 18.44
C ASP A 278 -9.53 -0.80 18.26
N PRO A 279 -9.70 0.37 17.62
CA PRO A 279 -8.61 1.32 17.37
C PRO A 279 -8.13 2.03 18.63
N TYR A 280 -8.86 1.91 19.75
CA TYR A 280 -8.55 2.61 21.00
C TYR A 280 -7.67 1.79 21.95
N ARG A 281 -7.17 0.65 21.48
CA ARG A 281 -6.20 -0.20 22.17
C ARG A 281 -4.81 0.00 21.58
N HIS A 282 -3.79 -0.28 22.39
CA HIS A 282 -2.39 -0.28 21.97
C HIS A 282 -2.03 0.97 21.15
N ILE A 283 -2.49 2.16 21.56
CA ILE A 283 -2.42 3.37 20.74
C ILE A 283 -0.94 3.74 20.51
N GLY A 284 -0.58 3.92 19.25
CA GLY A 284 0.81 4.10 18.83
C GLY A 284 1.63 2.82 18.78
N CYS A 285 1.05 1.66 19.13
CA CYS A 285 1.69 0.34 19.19
C CYS A 285 1.01 -0.73 18.35
N GLN A 286 -0.22 -0.48 17.88
CA GLN A 286 -0.87 -1.26 16.85
C GLN A 286 -0.95 -0.45 15.56
N ASP A 287 -0.92 -1.17 14.44
CA ASP A 287 -1.23 -0.58 13.15
C ASP A 287 -2.75 -0.51 12.95
N MET A 288 -3.18 0.39 12.09
CA MET A 288 -4.58 0.58 11.70
C MET A 288 -4.62 0.75 10.19
N THR A 289 -5.45 -0.07 9.55
CA THR A 289 -5.58 -0.08 8.09
C THR A 289 -7.05 -0.02 7.69
N ALA A 290 -7.32 0.53 6.52
CA ALA A 290 -8.62 0.52 5.89
C ALA A 290 -8.47 0.10 4.42
N HIS A 291 -9.45 -0.62 3.87
CA HIS A 291 -9.38 -1.00 2.46
C HIS A 291 -9.49 0.23 1.56
N VAL A 292 -8.70 0.23 0.50
CA VAL A 292 -8.61 1.31 -0.48
C VAL A 292 -9.83 1.32 -1.39
N ASP A 293 -10.39 2.52 -1.60
CA ASP A 293 -11.35 2.79 -2.67
C ASP A 293 -10.62 3.06 -3.98
N PHE A 294 -10.49 2.03 -4.81
CA PHE A 294 -9.84 2.16 -6.12
C PHE A 294 -10.69 2.96 -7.12
N THR A 295 -12.01 3.12 -6.92
CA THR A 295 -12.83 4.00 -7.75
C THR A 295 -12.45 5.45 -7.51
N ALA A 296 -12.26 5.85 -6.26
CA ALA A 296 -11.80 7.20 -5.92
C ALA A 296 -10.39 7.48 -6.48
N LEU A 297 -9.45 6.54 -6.35
CA LEU A 297 -8.10 6.68 -6.93
C LEU A 297 -8.14 6.83 -8.46
N GLN A 298 -8.91 5.99 -9.16
CA GLN A 298 -9.06 6.07 -10.61
C GLN A 298 -9.66 7.40 -11.05
N GLN A 299 -10.70 7.88 -10.35
CA GLN A 299 -11.36 9.15 -10.65
C GLN A 299 -10.41 10.34 -10.46
N VAL A 300 -9.79 10.45 -9.28
CA VAL A 300 -8.87 11.56 -8.98
C VAL A 300 -7.66 11.54 -9.92
N GLY A 301 -7.13 10.35 -10.22
CA GLY A 301 -6.05 10.25 -11.19
C GLY A 301 -6.49 10.75 -12.57
N LYS A 302 -7.68 10.35 -13.05
CA LYS A 302 -8.21 10.80 -14.35
C LYS A 302 -8.41 12.32 -14.40
N GLU A 303 -8.94 12.91 -13.33
CA GLU A 303 -9.08 14.36 -13.17
C GLU A 303 -7.73 15.10 -13.27
N ASN A 304 -6.63 14.42 -12.94
CA ASN A 304 -5.26 14.93 -13.00
C ASN A 304 -4.43 14.36 -14.17
N GLY A 305 -5.08 13.80 -15.20
CA GLY A 305 -4.43 13.35 -16.44
C GLY A 305 -3.79 11.96 -16.38
N LEU A 306 -4.12 11.14 -15.37
CA LEU A 306 -3.76 9.73 -15.28
C LEU A 306 -4.88 8.84 -15.83
N GLU A 307 -4.65 8.21 -16.97
CA GLU A 307 -5.60 7.25 -17.55
C GLU A 307 -5.42 5.86 -16.94
N PRO A 308 -6.49 5.20 -16.45
CA PRO A 308 -6.41 3.81 -16.00
C PRO A 308 -6.06 2.86 -17.15
N LEU A 309 -4.96 2.12 -17.00
CA LEU A 309 -4.46 1.15 -17.97
C LEU A 309 -4.70 -0.30 -17.54
N TYR A 310 -4.70 -0.56 -16.23
CA TYR A 310 -4.99 -1.88 -15.68
C TYR A 310 -5.64 -1.75 -14.30
N PHE A 311 -6.66 -2.55 -14.03
CA PHE A 311 -7.19 -2.78 -12.69
C PHE A 311 -7.59 -4.25 -12.57
N GLY A 312 -7.07 -4.95 -11.57
CA GLY A 312 -7.35 -6.37 -11.39
C GLY A 312 -6.81 -6.90 -10.08
N HIS A 313 -7.04 -8.19 -9.83
CA HIS A 313 -6.50 -8.84 -8.65
C HIS A 313 -4.99 -9.02 -8.76
N GLN A 314 -4.29 -9.02 -7.64
CA GLN A 314 -2.85 -9.27 -7.59
C GLN A 314 -2.47 -10.61 -8.23
N TYR A 315 -3.23 -11.70 -7.99
CA TYR A 315 -2.90 -12.99 -8.59
C TYR A 315 -2.94 -12.92 -10.13
N GLN A 316 -3.90 -12.20 -10.73
CA GLN A 316 -4.01 -12.04 -12.19
C GLN A 316 -2.84 -11.24 -12.73
N PHE A 317 -2.49 -10.16 -12.02
CA PHE A 317 -1.35 -9.31 -12.34
C PHE A 317 -0.05 -10.13 -12.35
N LEU A 318 0.22 -10.89 -11.28
CA LEU A 318 1.43 -11.72 -11.16
C LEU A 318 1.48 -12.83 -12.22
N MET A 319 0.35 -13.50 -12.47
CA MET A 319 0.23 -14.49 -13.55
C MET A 319 0.53 -13.86 -14.91
N GLY A 320 -0.04 -12.68 -15.18
CA GLY A 320 0.22 -11.89 -16.38
C GLY A 320 1.69 -11.48 -16.53
N LEU A 321 2.47 -11.37 -15.45
CA LEU A 321 3.91 -11.08 -15.47
C LEU A 321 4.81 -12.32 -15.63
N GLY A 322 4.20 -13.49 -15.74
CA GLY A 322 4.91 -14.75 -15.96
C GLY A 322 5.37 -15.42 -14.68
N PHE A 323 4.51 -15.41 -13.66
CA PHE A 323 4.72 -16.07 -12.37
C PHE A 323 5.04 -17.56 -12.53
N ILE A 324 4.36 -18.28 -13.42
CA ILE A 324 4.55 -19.72 -13.62
C ILE A 324 5.95 -19.98 -14.19
N GLU A 325 6.36 -19.21 -15.19
CA GLU A 325 7.67 -19.30 -15.82
C GLU A 325 8.79 -19.05 -14.79
N LEU A 326 8.62 -18.03 -13.95
CA LEU A 326 9.57 -17.73 -12.88
C LEU A 326 9.63 -18.84 -11.83
N LEU A 327 8.48 -19.34 -11.38
CA LEU A 327 8.38 -20.44 -10.41
C LEU A 327 9.13 -21.68 -10.92
N MET A 328 8.95 -22.03 -12.19
CA MET A 328 9.63 -23.17 -12.80
C MET A 328 11.14 -22.98 -12.88
N GLN A 329 11.58 -21.80 -13.31
CA GLN A 329 13.01 -21.47 -13.39
C GLN A 329 13.65 -21.60 -12.00
N MET A 330 13.03 -21.04 -10.96
CA MET A 330 13.56 -21.12 -9.60
C MET A 330 13.55 -22.54 -9.05
N GLN A 331 12.50 -23.34 -9.33
CA GLN A 331 12.47 -24.76 -8.96
C GLN A 331 13.57 -25.57 -9.64
N SER A 332 13.87 -25.28 -10.90
CA SER A 332 14.91 -26.02 -11.63
C SER A 332 16.32 -25.76 -11.08
N ARG A 333 16.53 -24.60 -10.44
CA ARG A 333 17.80 -24.21 -9.81
C ARG A 333 17.92 -24.70 -8.36
N GLU A 334 16.81 -25.00 -7.70
CA GLU A 334 16.80 -25.46 -6.31
C GLU A 334 16.99 -26.98 -6.23
N THR A 335 18.13 -27.39 -5.70
CA THR A 335 18.49 -28.81 -5.57
C THR A 335 18.04 -29.42 -4.25
N ASP A 336 17.69 -28.61 -3.25
CA ASP A 336 17.16 -29.07 -1.95
C ASP A 336 15.63 -29.22 -2.01
N PRO A 337 15.08 -30.46 -1.86
CA PRO A 337 13.65 -30.71 -1.89
C PRO A 337 12.85 -29.92 -0.84
N ARG A 338 13.43 -29.65 0.34
CA ARG A 338 12.75 -28.89 1.40
C ARG A 338 12.62 -27.42 1.04
N LYS A 339 13.66 -26.83 0.46
CA LYS A 339 13.63 -25.45 -0.04
C LYS A 339 12.70 -25.32 -1.24
N ALA A 340 12.72 -26.28 -2.16
CA ALA A 340 11.80 -26.31 -3.29
C ALA A 340 10.33 -26.41 -2.84
N GLN A 341 10.06 -27.15 -1.75
CA GLN A 341 8.72 -27.22 -1.15
C GLN A 341 8.33 -25.92 -0.41
N ALA A 342 9.24 -25.32 0.34
CA ALA A 342 9.02 -24.03 1.00
C ALA A 342 8.76 -22.90 -0.01
N LEU A 343 9.51 -22.89 -1.12
CA LEU A 343 9.32 -22.03 -2.28
C LEU A 343 7.89 -22.20 -2.84
N ARG A 344 7.48 -23.44 -3.13
CA ARG A 344 6.11 -23.74 -3.59
C ARG A 344 5.03 -23.21 -2.65
N MET A 345 5.19 -23.41 -1.35
CA MET A 345 4.19 -22.96 -0.36
C MET A 345 4.13 -21.44 -0.25
N SER A 346 5.28 -20.76 -0.26
CA SER A 346 5.35 -19.30 -0.21
C SER A 346 4.74 -18.68 -1.46
N MET A 347 5.04 -19.27 -2.63
CA MET A 347 4.46 -18.86 -3.91
C MET A 347 2.94 -19.10 -3.96
N LYS A 348 2.44 -20.22 -3.44
CA LYS A 348 1.00 -20.47 -3.32
C LYS A 348 0.28 -19.39 -2.52
N ARG A 349 0.90 -18.83 -1.47
CA ARG A 349 0.29 -17.72 -0.69
C ARG A 349 0.14 -16.41 -1.47
N LEU A 350 0.98 -16.17 -2.48
CA LEU A 350 0.91 -14.97 -3.33
C LEU A 350 -0.24 -15.02 -4.35
N ILE A 351 -0.70 -16.21 -4.72
CA ILE A 351 -1.69 -16.42 -5.80
C ILE A 351 -3.00 -17.07 -5.37
N LEU A 352 -3.04 -17.85 -4.27
CA LEU A 352 -4.24 -18.57 -3.86
C LEU A 352 -5.16 -17.69 -2.99
N PRO A 353 -6.40 -17.46 -3.43
CA PRO A 353 -7.39 -16.66 -2.68
C PRO A 353 -7.73 -17.24 -1.30
N GLU A 354 -7.86 -18.57 -1.22
CA GLU A 354 -8.38 -19.28 -0.05
C GLU A 354 -7.35 -19.46 1.08
N ALA A 355 -6.07 -19.13 0.84
CA ALA A 355 -4.97 -19.32 1.79
C ALA A 355 -4.29 -18.00 2.24
N GLY A 356 -4.84 -16.84 1.86
CA GLY A 356 -4.29 -15.53 2.22
C GLY A 356 -4.70 -14.36 1.30
N MET A 357 -3.72 -13.51 0.99
CA MET A 357 -3.77 -12.17 0.38
C MET A 357 -4.36 -12.10 -1.06
N GLY A 358 -4.67 -13.22 -1.73
CA GLY A 358 -4.91 -13.22 -3.19
C GLY A 358 -6.18 -12.51 -3.69
N GLU A 359 -7.23 -12.44 -2.87
CA GLU A 359 -8.54 -11.92 -3.30
C GLU A 359 -8.75 -10.43 -2.99
N SER A 360 -8.25 -9.97 -1.84
CA SER A 360 -8.39 -8.59 -1.34
C SER A 360 -7.39 -7.63 -1.99
N PHE A 361 -6.20 -8.11 -2.37
CA PHE A 361 -5.24 -7.26 -3.07
C PHE A 361 -5.64 -6.95 -4.50
N LYS A 362 -5.63 -5.67 -4.82
CA LYS A 362 -5.79 -5.16 -6.18
C LYS A 362 -4.50 -4.49 -6.63
N VAL A 363 -4.35 -4.45 -7.94
CA VAL A 363 -3.30 -3.70 -8.61
C VAL A 363 -3.98 -2.73 -9.56
N LEU A 364 -3.67 -1.45 -9.40
CA LEU A 364 -4.06 -0.36 -10.28
C LEU A 364 -2.82 0.19 -10.98
N ILE A 365 -2.85 0.20 -12.31
CA ILE A 365 -1.87 0.92 -13.12
C ILE A 365 -2.58 2.06 -13.84
N GLN A 366 -2.07 3.27 -13.67
CA GLN A 366 -2.48 4.44 -14.44
C GLN A 366 -1.29 5.00 -15.22
N GLY A 367 -1.56 5.65 -16.35
CA GLY A 367 -0.54 6.22 -17.23
C GLY A 367 -0.74 7.71 -17.48
N LYS A 368 0.35 8.46 -17.54
CA LYS A 368 0.37 9.88 -17.95
C LYS A 368 1.20 10.04 -19.21
N ASN A 369 0.63 10.59 -20.27
CA ASN A 369 1.33 10.85 -21.52
C ASN A 369 1.99 9.60 -22.17
N VAL A 370 1.48 8.39 -21.89
CA VAL A 370 2.00 7.12 -22.43
C VAL A 370 1.10 6.48 -23.49
N GLY A 371 -0.01 7.12 -23.85
CA GLY A 371 -1.02 6.54 -24.73
C GLY A 371 -1.79 5.39 -24.07
N GLN A 372 -2.10 4.35 -24.84
CA GLN A 372 -2.84 3.15 -24.41
C GLN A 372 -1.99 1.89 -24.72
N PRO A 373 -0.85 1.70 -24.05
CA PRO A 373 0.02 0.57 -24.33
C PRO A 373 -0.59 -0.75 -23.81
N GLU A 374 -0.32 -1.85 -24.50
CA GLU A 374 -0.62 -3.18 -23.98
C GLU A 374 0.38 -3.55 -22.87
N LEU A 375 -0.09 -3.63 -21.63
CA LEU A 375 0.73 -4.00 -20.49
C LEU A 375 0.86 -5.52 -20.36
N LEU A 376 2.06 -5.98 -19.99
CA LEU A 376 2.38 -7.40 -19.85
C LEU A 376 1.46 -8.08 -18.82
N CYS A 377 1.15 -7.38 -17.73
CA CYS A 377 0.23 -7.86 -16.71
C CYS A 377 -1.21 -8.07 -17.19
N GLY A 378 -1.59 -7.48 -18.33
CA GLY A 378 -2.91 -7.63 -18.94
C GLY A 378 -3.10 -8.92 -19.74
N ARG A 379 -2.07 -9.78 -19.86
CA ARG A 379 -2.18 -11.08 -20.55
C ARG A 379 -3.31 -11.92 -19.96
N ARG A 380 -4.19 -12.45 -20.82
CA ARG A 380 -5.24 -13.37 -20.37
C ARG A 380 -4.60 -14.69 -19.91
N ILE A 381 -5.15 -15.29 -18.87
CA ILE A 381 -4.62 -16.54 -18.30
C ILE A 381 -4.49 -17.65 -19.36
N GLN A 382 -5.44 -17.73 -20.28
CA GLN A 382 -5.43 -18.71 -21.38
C GLN A 382 -4.28 -18.53 -22.38
N ASP A 383 -3.68 -17.34 -22.45
CA ASP A 383 -2.57 -17.01 -23.34
C ASP A 383 -1.21 -17.22 -22.64
N ILE A 384 -1.21 -17.63 -21.36
CA ILE A 384 0.00 -17.95 -20.60
C ILE A 384 0.49 -19.33 -21.08
N PRO A 385 1.72 -19.45 -21.58
CA PRO A 385 2.25 -20.72 -22.05
C PRO A 385 2.39 -21.69 -20.87
N LEU A 386 1.46 -22.65 -20.77
CA LEU A 386 1.61 -23.77 -19.84
C LEU A 386 2.63 -24.77 -20.42
N PRO A 387 3.58 -25.26 -19.62
CA PRO A 387 4.49 -26.30 -20.06
C PRO A 387 3.71 -27.57 -20.41
N ALA A 388 4.13 -28.26 -21.47
CA ALA A 388 3.48 -29.46 -21.99
C ALA A 388 3.52 -30.69 -21.04
N THR A 389 3.98 -30.56 -19.80
CA THR A 389 4.07 -31.64 -18.83
C THR A 389 3.38 -31.26 -17.54
N GLY A 390 2.24 -31.91 -17.29
CA GLY A 390 1.42 -31.72 -16.09
C GLY A 390 2.20 -32.01 -14.82
N LEU A 391 2.46 -30.95 -14.05
CA LEU A 391 2.86 -30.98 -12.65
C LEU A 391 2.30 -29.70 -12.02
N ILE A 392 0.98 -29.69 -11.81
CA ILE A 392 0.30 -28.77 -10.89
C ILE A 392 0.26 -29.43 -9.52
#